data_AF-A0A3D1KF26-F1
#
_entry.id   AF-A0A3D1KF26-F1
#
_cell.length_a   1.000
_cell.length_b   1.000
_cell.length_c   1.000
_cell.angle_alpha   90.00
_cell.angle_beta   90.00
_cell.angle_gamma   90.00
#
_symmetry.space_group_name_H-M   'P 1'
#
loop_
_entity.id
_entity.type
_entity.pdbx_description
1 polymer ?
#
loop_
_entity_poly.entity_id
_entity_poly.type
_entity_poly.pdbx_seq_one_letter_code
_entity_poly.pdbx_strand_id
1 'polypeptide(L)'
;MGCRLHVAKTYKVEYGKADFNHLQEQINLLLDDLCENAVWESDAIPDYANEVELNKEELKRGINRLRNEIDDEEFCFYEIDGYSRAEVADILEQFLNEADPDNDFVKLFWF
;
A
#
# COMPACT_ATOMS: atom_id res chain seq x y z
N MET A 1 -19.72 -2.33 34.76
CA MET A 1 -18.48 -3.12 34.57
C MET A 1 -17.94 -2.76 33.19
N GLY A 2 -16.77 -2.12 33.13
CA GLY A 2 -16.28 -1.42 31.92
C GLY A 2 -15.43 -2.29 31.00
N CYS A 3 -15.41 -1.96 29.71
CA CYS A 3 -14.67 -2.65 28.67
C CYS A 3 -13.16 -2.72 28.96
N ARG A 4 -12.52 -3.80 28.52
CA ARG A 4 -11.05 -3.92 28.43
C ARG A 4 -10.69 -4.45 27.05
N LEU A 5 -9.85 -3.70 26.34
CA LEU A 5 -9.35 -3.97 25.00
C LEU A 5 -7.82 -4.08 25.09
N HIS A 6 -7.21 -5.06 24.45
CA HIS A 6 -5.75 -5.26 24.41
C HIS A 6 -5.36 -5.90 23.06
N VAL A 7 -4.36 -5.36 22.36
CA VAL A 7 -3.76 -5.97 21.14
C VAL A 7 -2.40 -5.31 20.80
N ALA A 8 -1.67 -5.99 19.91
CA ALA A 8 -0.40 -5.65 19.23
C ALA A 8 0.90 -5.86 20.03
N LYS A 9 1.87 -6.59 19.45
CA LYS A 9 3.20 -6.85 20.06
C LYS A 9 4.35 -6.91 19.06
N THR A 10 4.29 -6.29 17.89
CA THR A 10 4.79 -4.92 17.69
C THR A 10 4.58 -4.60 16.21
N TYR A 11 4.26 -3.34 15.88
CA TYR A 11 4.36 -2.81 14.52
C TYR A 11 5.40 -1.68 14.58
N LYS A 12 6.60 -1.92 14.03
CA LYS A 12 7.66 -0.91 13.97
C LYS A 12 7.73 -0.38 12.55
N VAL A 13 7.35 0.88 12.36
CA VAL A 13 7.57 1.59 11.11
C VAL A 13 9.04 2.00 11.09
N GLU A 14 9.80 1.50 10.13
CA GLU A 14 11.15 1.97 9.86
C GLU A 14 11.11 2.98 8.72
N TYR A 15 11.73 4.13 8.92
CA TYR A 15 11.78 5.18 7.90
C TYR A 15 12.71 4.74 6.76
N GLY A 16 12.11 4.44 5.61
CA GLY A 16 12.81 4.02 4.39
C GLY A 16 13.16 5.16 3.45
N LYS A 17 13.43 4.80 2.19
CA LYS A 17 13.62 5.76 1.10
C LYS A 17 12.32 6.54 0.88
N ALA A 18 12.42 7.84 0.57
CA ALA A 18 11.28 8.71 0.32
C ALA A 18 10.67 8.46 -1.08
N ASP A 19 10.25 7.22 -1.33
CA ASP A 19 9.58 6.82 -2.56
C ASP A 19 8.19 7.46 -2.63
N PHE A 20 7.74 7.79 -3.85
CA PHE A 20 6.43 8.38 -4.14
C PHE A 20 6.15 9.76 -3.51
N ASN A 21 7.19 10.58 -3.33
CA ASN A 21 7.01 11.95 -2.82
C ASN A 21 6.02 12.75 -3.69
N HIS A 22 5.03 13.38 -3.05
CA HIS A 22 3.91 14.11 -3.66
C HIS A 22 2.92 13.27 -4.50
N LEU A 23 2.98 11.93 -4.40
CA LEU A 23 2.12 11.01 -5.16
C LEU A 23 1.15 10.22 -4.25
N GLN A 24 0.86 10.74 -3.05
CA GLN A 24 0.03 10.05 -2.05
C GLN A 24 -1.34 9.64 -2.63
N GLU A 25 -2.04 10.60 -3.25
CA GLU A 25 -3.36 10.36 -3.85
C GLU A 25 -3.29 9.29 -4.94
N GLN A 26 -2.34 9.41 -5.85
CA GLN A 26 -2.17 8.51 -6.99
C GLN A 26 -1.82 7.07 -6.56
N ILE A 27 -0.91 6.93 -5.59
CA ILE A 27 -0.55 5.62 -5.04
C ILE A 27 -1.71 5.05 -4.22
N ASN A 28 -2.44 5.87 -3.47
CA ASN A 28 -3.58 5.37 -2.71
C ASN A 28 -4.69 4.83 -3.62
N LEU A 29 -5.00 5.56 -4.70
CA LEU A 29 -5.94 5.10 -5.72
C LEU A 29 -5.49 3.79 -6.38
N LEU A 30 -4.20 3.67 -6.72
CA LEU A 30 -3.66 2.42 -7.24
C LEU A 30 -3.79 1.27 -6.23
N LEU A 31 -3.48 1.51 -4.96
CA LEU A 31 -3.56 0.48 -3.93
C LEU A 31 -5.00 0.03 -3.65
N ASP A 32 -5.96 0.95 -3.74
CA ASP A 32 -7.40 0.65 -3.61
C ASP A 32 -7.89 -0.27 -4.74
N ASP A 33 -7.45 -0.03 -5.98
CA ASP A 33 -7.77 -0.90 -7.13
C ASP A 33 -7.07 -2.27 -7.07
N LEU A 34 -5.81 -2.29 -6.59
CA LEU A 34 -5.03 -3.52 -6.48
C LEU A 34 -5.49 -4.41 -5.32
N CYS A 35 -6.01 -3.83 -4.23
CA CYS A 35 -6.33 -4.52 -2.99
C CYS A 35 -7.76 -4.20 -2.50
N GLU A 36 -8.73 -5.05 -2.88
CA GLU A 36 -10.16 -4.86 -2.58
C GLU A 36 -10.48 -4.70 -1.07
N ASN A 37 -9.69 -5.30 -0.18
CA ASN A 37 -9.90 -5.22 1.27
C ASN A 37 -8.88 -4.31 1.96
N ALA A 38 -8.33 -3.31 1.25
CA ALA A 38 -7.51 -2.28 1.85
C ALA A 38 -8.26 -1.58 3.00
N VAL A 39 -7.60 -1.48 4.16
CA VAL A 39 -8.16 -0.80 5.33
C VAL A 39 -7.44 0.53 5.50
N TRP A 40 -8.17 1.60 5.19
CA TRP A 40 -7.68 2.98 5.28
C TRP A 40 -7.91 3.56 6.68
N GLU A 41 -7.13 4.59 7.04
CA GLU A 41 -7.33 5.36 8.28
C GLU A 41 -8.80 5.83 8.43
N SER A 42 -9.31 5.78 9.66
CA SER A 42 -10.71 6.05 10.05
C SER A 42 -11.46 7.08 9.20
N ASP A 43 -12.51 6.64 8.51
CA ASP A 43 -13.43 7.44 7.67
C ASP A 43 -12.74 8.27 6.56
N ALA A 44 -11.44 8.08 6.30
CA ALA A 44 -10.74 8.78 5.25
C ALA A 44 -11.14 8.21 3.88
N ILE A 45 -11.32 9.12 2.91
CA ILE A 45 -11.33 8.76 1.50
C ILE A 45 -9.90 8.27 1.17
N PRO A 46 -9.74 7.14 0.45
CA PRO A 46 -8.42 6.57 0.11
C PRO A 46 -7.41 7.64 -0.34
N ASP A 47 -7.84 8.56 -1.20
CA ASP A 47 -7.08 9.67 -1.78
C ASP A 47 -6.29 10.52 -0.76
N TYR A 48 -6.75 10.63 0.49
CA TYR A 48 -6.14 11.46 1.54
C TYR A 48 -5.71 10.68 2.77
N ALA A 49 -5.88 9.36 2.77
CA ALA A 49 -5.52 8.54 3.91
C ALA A 49 -4.00 8.52 4.12
N ASN A 50 -3.56 8.80 5.34
CA ASN A 50 -2.14 8.79 5.69
C ASN A 50 -1.65 7.40 6.10
N GLU A 51 -2.57 6.46 6.30
CA GLU A 51 -2.29 5.10 6.72
C GLU A 51 -3.17 4.13 5.92
N VAL A 52 -2.56 3.03 5.49
CA VAL A 52 -3.27 1.89 4.90
C VAL A 52 -2.71 0.58 5.40
N GLU A 53 -3.61 -0.36 5.70
CA GLU A 53 -3.30 -1.74 6.01
C GLU A 53 -3.79 -2.63 4.86
N LEU A 54 -2.87 -3.42 4.30
CA LEU A 54 -3.09 -4.27 3.14
C LEU A 54 -2.81 -5.72 3.51
N ASN A 55 -3.67 -6.65 3.08
CA ASN A 55 -3.36 -8.07 3.22
C ASN A 55 -2.20 -8.45 2.29
N LYS A 56 -1.21 -9.20 2.78
CA LYS A 56 -0.02 -9.57 2.02
C LYS A 56 -0.31 -10.39 0.76
N GLU A 57 -1.26 -11.31 0.82
CA GLU A 57 -1.63 -12.13 -0.33
C GLU A 57 -2.42 -11.31 -1.37
N GLU A 58 -3.19 -10.32 -0.94
CA GLU A 58 -3.84 -9.37 -1.84
C GLU A 58 -2.81 -8.48 -2.53
N LEU A 59 -1.91 -7.87 -1.76
CA LEU A 59 -0.85 -7.04 -2.33
C LEU A 59 0.02 -7.84 -3.30
N LYS A 60 0.37 -9.08 -2.98
CA LYS A 60 1.11 -9.97 -3.88
C LYS A 60 0.36 -10.25 -5.19
N ARG A 61 -0.95 -10.49 -5.12
CA ARG A 61 -1.80 -10.64 -6.31
C ARG A 61 -1.90 -9.33 -7.09
N GLY A 62 -2.05 -8.21 -6.41
CA GLY A 62 -2.06 -6.87 -6.97
C GLY A 62 -0.77 -6.54 -7.72
N ILE A 63 0.40 -6.80 -7.13
CA ILE A 63 1.70 -6.65 -7.80
C ILE A 63 1.77 -7.54 -9.05
N ASN A 64 1.29 -8.79 -8.96
CA ASN A 64 1.27 -9.67 -10.13
C ASN A 64 0.33 -9.15 -11.24
N ARG A 65 -0.83 -8.59 -10.89
CA ARG A 65 -1.72 -7.90 -11.84
C ARG A 65 -1.03 -6.68 -12.45
N LEU A 66 -0.41 -5.84 -11.62
CA LEU A 66 0.33 -4.64 -12.05
C LEU A 66 1.43 -4.99 -13.06
N ARG A 67 2.10 -6.14 -12.91
CA ARG A 67 3.17 -6.59 -13.82
C ARG A 67 2.67 -7.23 -15.12
N ASN A 68 1.58 -7.99 -15.09
CA ASN A 68 1.22 -8.88 -16.20
C ASN A 68 -0.12 -8.55 -16.87
N GLU A 69 -1.03 -7.87 -16.17
CA GLU A 69 -2.41 -7.66 -16.61
C GLU A 69 -2.66 -6.18 -16.91
N ILE A 70 -2.24 -5.29 -16.02
CA ILE A 70 -2.32 -3.83 -16.23
C ILE A 70 -1.26 -3.44 -17.26
N ASP A 71 -1.70 -2.86 -18.38
CA ASP A 71 -0.80 -2.33 -19.40
C ASP A 71 -0.40 -0.87 -19.10
N ASP A 72 0.51 -0.33 -19.91
CA ASP A 72 1.03 1.02 -19.67
C ASP A 72 -0.02 2.11 -19.96
N GLU A 73 -1.05 1.84 -20.79
CA GLU A 73 -2.13 2.79 -21.05
C GLU A 73 -3.08 2.85 -19.85
N GLU A 74 -3.43 1.70 -19.28
CA GLU A 74 -4.20 1.60 -18.05
C GLU A 74 -3.45 2.21 -16.86
N PHE A 75 -2.15 1.94 -16.75
CA PHE A 75 -1.32 2.52 -15.69
C PHE A 75 -1.24 4.06 -15.76
N CYS A 76 -1.31 4.65 -16.96
CA CYS A 76 -1.34 6.11 -17.10
C CYS A 76 -2.56 6.78 -16.46
N PHE A 77 -3.67 6.07 -16.22
CA PHE A 77 -4.84 6.65 -15.55
C PHE A 77 -4.57 7.10 -14.11
N TYR A 78 -3.55 6.54 -13.48
CA TYR A 78 -3.19 6.88 -12.11
C TYR A 78 -2.28 8.12 -12.03
N GLU A 79 -1.78 8.66 -13.15
CA GLU A 79 -0.96 9.88 -13.20
C GLU A 79 0.28 9.84 -12.25
N ILE A 80 0.90 8.66 -12.10
CA ILE A 80 2.07 8.45 -11.22
C ILE A 80 3.35 8.96 -11.90
N ASP A 81 3.54 10.28 -11.90
CA ASP A 81 4.66 10.94 -12.58
C ASP A 81 6.03 10.56 -12.00
N GLY A 82 6.99 10.31 -12.89
CA GLY A 82 8.38 10.01 -12.52
C GLY A 82 8.66 8.55 -12.17
N TYR A 83 7.64 7.67 -12.24
CA TYR A 83 7.77 6.23 -12.07
C TYR A 83 7.15 5.49 -13.25
N SER A 84 7.86 4.47 -13.74
CA SER A 84 7.27 3.47 -14.63
C SER A 84 6.46 2.45 -13.84
N ARG A 85 5.51 1.80 -14.51
CA ARG A 85 4.72 0.68 -13.96
C ARG A 85 5.60 -0.40 -13.32
N ALA A 86 6.72 -0.72 -13.97
CA ALA A 86 7.68 -1.70 -13.47
C ALA A 86 8.37 -1.23 -12.19
N GLU A 87 8.79 0.04 -12.12
CA GLU A 87 9.40 0.62 -10.91
C GLU A 87 8.41 0.65 -9.74
N VAL A 88 7.15 1.00 -9.98
CA VAL A 88 6.12 0.95 -8.93
C VAL A 88 5.95 -0.48 -8.42
N ALA A 89 5.85 -1.47 -9.32
CA ALA A 89 5.74 -2.87 -8.94
C ALA A 89 6.95 -3.37 -8.12
N ASP A 90 8.16 -2.96 -8.51
CA ASP A 90 9.39 -3.30 -7.79
C ASP A 90 9.42 -2.70 -6.37
N ILE A 91 8.98 -1.45 -6.21
CA ILE A 91 8.89 -0.78 -4.90
C ILE A 91 7.84 -1.45 -4.02
N LEU A 92 6.65 -1.75 -4.55
CA LEU A 92 5.60 -2.45 -3.79
C LEU A 92 6.06 -3.86 -3.36
N GLU A 93 6.81 -4.57 -4.21
CA GLU A 93 7.42 -5.85 -3.87
C GLU A 93 8.49 -5.70 -2.78
N GLN A 94 9.27 -4.62 -2.81
CA GLN A 94 10.20 -4.30 -1.73
C GLN A 94 9.45 -4.09 -0.40
N PHE A 95 8.36 -3.31 -0.39
CA PHE A 95 7.55 -3.11 0.82
C PHE A 95 6.97 -4.42 1.37
N LEU A 96 6.49 -5.30 0.48
CA LEU A 96 5.99 -6.62 0.88
C LEU A 96 7.08 -7.48 1.54
N ASN A 97 8.31 -7.42 1.04
CA ASN A 97 9.45 -8.17 1.57
C ASN A 97 10.01 -7.58 2.88
N GLU A 98 9.89 -6.26 3.07
CA GLU A 98 10.31 -5.56 4.30
C GLU A 98 9.25 -5.64 5.41
N ALA A 99 8.00 -5.94 5.06
CA ALA A 99 6.92 -6.09 6.03
C ALA A 99 7.17 -7.23 7.02
N ASP A 100 6.75 -7.03 8.28
CA ASP A 100 6.93 -7.98 9.38
C ASP A 100 6.46 -9.39 9.00
N PRO A 101 7.35 -10.40 8.90
CA PRO A 101 7.02 -11.74 8.42
C PRO A 101 6.00 -12.48 9.30
N ASP A 102 5.86 -12.08 10.57
CA ASP A 102 4.93 -12.70 11.52
C ASP A 102 3.50 -12.13 11.41
N ASN A 103 3.29 -11.07 10.61
CA ASN A 103 1.97 -10.49 10.34
C ASN A 103 1.48 -10.82 8.93
N ASP A 104 0.18 -11.05 8.80
CA ASP A 104 -0.49 -11.27 7.50
C ASP A 104 -0.73 -9.96 6.72
N PHE A 105 -0.40 -8.82 7.31
CA PHE A 105 -0.68 -7.50 6.77
C PHE A 105 0.60 -6.67 6.60
N VAL A 106 0.59 -5.81 5.58
CA VAL A 106 1.54 -4.73 5.35
C VAL A 106 0.87 -3.44 5.77
N LYS A 107 1.56 -2.65 6.60
CA LYS A 107 1.05 -1.36 7.06
C LYS A 107 1.94 -0.24 6.52
N LEU A 108 1.37 0.64 5.70
CA LEU A 108 2.07 1.75 5.04
C LEU A 108 1.61 3.08 5.62
N PHE A 109 2.52 4.05 5.66
CA PHE A 109 2.30 5.37 6.25
C PHE A 109 2.87 6.48 5.34
N TRP A 110 2.09 7.54 5.15
CA TRP A 110 2.49 8.80 4.50
C TRP A 110 2.87 9.84 5.57
N PHE A 111 3.81 10.74 5.25
CA PHE A 111 4.31 11.78 6.15
C PHE A 111 4.54 13.12 5.43
#